data_AF-A0AAD7GI47-F1
#
_entry.id   AF-A0AAD7GI47-F1
#
_cell.length_a   1.000
_cell.length_b   1.000
_cell.length_c   1.000
_cell.angle_alpha   90.00
_cell.angle_beta   90.00
_cell.angle_gamma   90.00
#
_symmetry.space_group_name_H-M   'P 1'
#
loop_
_entity.id
_entity.type
_entity.pdbx_description
1 polymer ?
#
loop_
_entity_poly.entity_id
_entity_poly.type
_entity_poly.pdbx_seq_one_letter_code
_entity_poly.pdbx_strand_id
1 'polypeptide(L)'
;MALHLARLTHLPPHLQCLVHARLSYSTASKNIQYPFPAQPKPTPHEIFHLNRGASQPDIKTRYIELVKLHHPDSHFCRDLTPAERHRRFQMISSAYDVLRLKRDIPERDRPAWEEIDRRKRAYHRHYRRAEYERAEWNHPKMDERWTDRVILAFGFVALAAGLVPVYLYPRQPIDKLPPSAYYLFEARRDARLLHEARIRELEAQADTGFGPGSRTK
;
A
#
# COMPACT_ATOMS: atom_id res chain seq x y z
N MET A 1 -33.44 22.17 -32.49
CA MET A 1 -32.07 22.27 -31.92
C MET A 1 -31.16 21.25 -32.60
N ALA A 2 -30.85 21.48 -33.87
CA ALA A 2 -30.18 20.54 -34.78
C ALA A 2 -28.81 21.09 -35.25
N LEU A 3 -27.96 21.49 -34.30
CA LEU A 3 -26.68 22.15 -34.60
C LEU A 3 -25.50 21.61 -33.77
N HIS A 4 -25.51 20.33 -33.40
CA HIS A 4 -24.37 19.69 -32.74
C HIS A 4 -23.80 18.46 -33.46
N LEU A 5 -24.48 17.94 -34.50
CA LEU A 5 -24.05 16.73 -35.22
C LEU A 5 -23.02 16.99 -36.34
N ALA A 6 -22.79 18.25 -36.73
CA ALA A 6 -21.99 18.58 -37.90
C ALA A 6 -20.46 18.68 -37.67
N ARG A 7 -19.95 18.48 -36.44
CA ARG A 7 -18.52 18.63 -36.12
C ARG A 7 -17.74 17.34 -35.80
N LEU A 8 -18.38 16.17 -35.85
CA LEU A 8 -17.73 14.89 -35.53
C LEU A 8 -17.23 14.11 -36.76
N THR A 9 -17.55 14.55 -37.97
CA THR A 9 -17.19 13.86 -39.22
C THR A 9 -15.75 14.10 -39.69
N HIS A 10 -15.00 15.00 -39.04
CA HIS A 10 -13.62 15.34 -39.43
C HIS A 10 -12.55 14.69 -38.52
N LEU A 11 -12.92 13.75 -37.66
CA LEU A 11 -11.95 13.04 -36.81
C LEU A 11 -11.46 11.76 -37.48
N PRO A 12 -10.15 11.45 -37.44
CA PRO A 12 -9.60 10.17 -37.86
C PRO A 12 -10.35 8.99 -37.24
N PRO A 13 -10.56 7.88 -37.97
CA PRO A 13 -11.43 6.78 -37.55
C PRO A 13 -11.02 6.13 -36.21
N HIS A 14 -9.72 6.16 -35.88
CA HIS A 14 -9.23 5.66 -34.60
C HIS A 14 -9.62 6.54 -33.39
N LEU A 15 -9.73 7.86 -33.60
CA LEU A 15 -10.20 8.79 -32.56
C LEU A 15 -11.71 8.73 -32.40
N GLN A 16 -12.45 8.44 -33.48
CA GLN A 16 -13.87 8.17 -33.39
C GLN A 16 -14.15 6.95 -32.51
N CYS A 17 -13.40 5.85 -32.66
CA CYS A 17 -13.52 4.68 -31.77
C CYS A 17 -13.27 5.03 -30.29
N LEU A 18 -12.24 5.82 -29.98
CA LEU A 18 -11.95 6.22 -28.61
C LEU A 18 -13.01 7.17 -28.03
N VAL A 19 -13.55 8.09 -28.83
CA VAL A 19 -14.60 9.01 -28.42
C VAL A 19 -15.93 8.27 -28.24
N HIS A 20 -16.28 7.33 -29.14
CA HIS A 20 -17.44 6.46 -28.99
C HIS A 20 -17.31 5.54 -27.78
N ALA A 21 -16.13 4.99 -27.49
CA ALA A 21 -15.86 4.20 -26.29
C ALA A 21 -16.00 5.04 -25.00
N ARG A 22 -15.59 6.31 -25.02
CA ARG A 22 -15.74 7.22 -23.87
C ARG A 22 -17.18 7.73 -23.69
N LEU A 23 -17.90 8.04 -24.77
CA LEU A 23 -19.29 8.49 -24.69
C LEU A 23 -20.24 7.34 -24.31
N SER A 24 -20.00 6.12 -24.77
CA SER A 24 -20.77 4.94 -24.33
C SER A 24 -20.53 4.59 -22.86
N TYR A 25 -19.38 4.98 -22.28
CA TYR A 25 -19.13 4.87 -20.84
C TYR A 25 -19.82 5.97 -20.02
N SER A 26 -20.07 7.15 -20.62
CA SER A 26 -20.68 8.31 -19.93
C SER A 26 -22.21 8.32 -19.94
N THR A 27 -22.87 7.55 -20.82
CA THR A 27 -24.34 7.44 -20.85
C THR A 27 -24.89 6.30 -19.98
N ALA A 28 -24.02 5.51 -19.33
CA ALA A 28 -24.39 4.43 -18.41
C ALA A 28 -24.89 4.91 -17.03
N SER A 29 -25.50 6.09 -16.93
CA SER A 29 -25.94 6.72 -15.68
C SER A 29 -27.46 6.69 -15.45
N LYS A 30 -28.26 5.92 -16.23
CA LYS A 30 -29.73 5.87 -16.02
C LYS A 30 -30.41 4.51 -16.09
N ASN A 31 -29.68 3.40 -16.20
CA ASN A 31 -30.27 2.08 -16.05
C ASN A 31 -29.32 1.21 -15.23
N ILE A 32 -29.41 1.29 -13.90
CA ILE A 32 -28.90 0.21 -13.05
C ILE A 32 -29.76 -1.00 -13.41
N GLN A 33 -29.24 -1.87 -14.28
CA GLN A 33 -29.96 -3.02 -14.83
C GLN A 33 -30.50 -3.96 -13.72
N TYR A 34 -29.98 -3.83 -12.49
CA TYR A 34 -30.35 -4.58 -11.29
C TYR A 34 -30.37 -3.64 -10.06
N PRO A 35 -31.45 -2.89 -9.81
CA PRO A 35 -31.53 -2.02 -8.65
C PRO A 35 -31.49 -2.83 -7.36
N PHE A 36 -30.80 -2.32 -6.33
CA PHE A 36 -30.76 -3.00 -5.04
C PHE A 36 -32.16 -3.00 -4.40
N PRO A 37 -32.64 -4.13 -3.86
CA PRO A 37 -34.00 -4.21 -3.29
C PRO A 37 -34.17 -3.28 -2.08
N ALA A 38 -35.25 -2.49 -2.08
CA ALA A 38 -35.55 -1.52 -1.02
C ALA A 38 -36.13 -2.15 0.26
N GLN A 39 -36.62 -3.39 0.17
CA GLN A 39 -37.18 -4.12 1.30
C GLN A 39 -36.13 -4.40 2.39
N PRO A 40 -36.54 -4.45 3.68
CA PRO A 40 -35.61 -4.58 4.79
C PRO A 40 -34.92 -5.96 4.88
N LYS A 41 -35.55 -7.01 4.32
CA LYS A 41 -35.05 -8.41 4.36
C LYS A 41 -35.25 -9.11 3.01
N PRO A 42 -34.53 -8.71 1.94
CA PRO A 42 -34.66 -9.34 0.64
C PRO A 42 -34.14 -10.77 0.66
N THR A 43 -34.78 -11.66 -0.09
CA THR A 43 -34.28 -13.03 -0.25
C THR A 43 -33.04 -13.05 -1.16
N PRO A 44 -32.14 -14.06 -1.03
CA PRO A 44 -30.96 -14.14 -1.89
C PRO A 44 -31.28 -14.14 -3.39
N HIS A 45 -32.39 -14.78 -3.79
CA HIS A 45 -32.85 -14.81 -5.18
C HIS A 45 -33.33 -13.43 -5.67
N GLU A 46 -33.98 -12.64 -4.81
CA GLU A 46 -34.40 -11.27 -5.12
C GLU A 46 -33.22 -10.32 -5.27
N ILE A 47 -32.20 -10.43 -4.42
CA ILE A 47 -30.96 -9.64 -4.55
C ILE A 47 -30.30 -9.90 -5.92
N PHE A 48 -30.28 -11.17 -6.33
CA PHE A 48 -29.66 -11.58 -7.59
C PHE A 48 -30.55 -11.37 -8.81
N HIS A 49 -31.83 -11.05 -8.62
CA HIS A 49 -32.82 -10.97 -9.70
C HIS A 49 -32.82 -12.25 -10.55
N LEU A 50 -32.71 -13.41 -9.87
CA LEU A 50 -32.67 -14.73 -10.48
C LEU A 50 -33.83 -15.59 -9.98
N ASN A 51 -34.36 -16.45 -10.85
CA ASN A 51 -35.35 -17.45 -10.46
C ASN A 51 -34.77 -18.45 -9.45
N ARG A 52 -35.64 -19.05 -8.63
CA ARG A 52 -35.24 -20.08 -7.64
C ARG A 52 -34.57 -21.31 -8.26
N GLY A 53 -34.82 -21.56 -9.54
CA GLY A 53 -34.22 -22.64 -10.33
C GLY A 53 -32.91 -22.28 -11.04
N ALA A 54 -32.39 -21.06 -10.91
CA ALA A 54 -31.19 -20.62 -11.63
C ALA A 54 -29.98 -21.53 -11.36
N SER A 55 -29.13 -21.74 -12.37
CA SER A 55 -27.98 -22.63 -12.25
C SER A 55 -26.82 -21.96 -11.48
N GLN A 56 -25.87 -22.75 -10.96
CA GLN A 56 -24.66 -22.20 -10.31
C GLN A 56 -23.84 -21.26 -11.20
N PRO A 57 -23.60 -21.53 -12.50
CA PRO A 57 -22.89 -20.58 -13.36
C PRO A 57 -23.66 -19.28 -13.54
N ASP A 58 -25.00 -19.30 -13.58
CA ASP A 58 -25.81 -18.08 -13.66
C ASP A 58 -25.68 -17.24 -12.39
N ILE A 59 -25.74 -17.89 -11.23
CA ILE A 59 -25.56 -17.25 -9.92
C ILE A 59 -24.17 -16.61 -9.82
N LYS A 60 -23.12 -17.32 -10.25
CA LYS A 60 -21.75 -16.79 -10.26
C LYS A 60 -21.59 -15.63 -11.22
N THR A 61 -22.18 -15.71 -12.41
CA THR A 61 -22.15 -14.62 -13.39
C THR A 61 -22.79 -13.36 -12.82
N ARG A 62 -23.99 -13.50 -12.25
CA ARG A 62 -24.70 -12.39 -11.61
C ARG A 62 -23.96 -11.83 -10.39
N TYR A 63 -23.33 -12.68 -9.59
CA TYR A 63 -22.50 -12.25 -8.46
C TYR A 63 -21.39 -11.31 -8.93
N ILE A 64 -20.66 -11.68 -9.98
CA ILE A 64 -19.57 -10.88 -10.52
C ILE A 64 -20.06 -9.52 -11.00
N GLU A 65 -21.21 -9.46 -11.67
CA GLU A 65 -21.82 -8.21 -12.12
C GLU A 65 -22.25 -7.32 -10.97
N LEU A 66 -22.98 -7.86 -9.99
CA LEU A 66 -23.44 -7.11 -8.83
C LEU A 66 -22.29 -6.61 -7.96
N VAL A 67 -21.22 -7.40 -7.80
CA VAL A 67 -20.01 -6.95 -7.10
C VAL A 67 -19.35 -5.78 -7.82
N LYS A 68 -19.24 -5.80 -9.15
CA LYS A 68 -18.68 -4.67 -9.91
C LYS A 68 -19.52 -3.39 -9.74
N LEU A 69 -20.84 -3.52 -9.70
CA LEU A 69 -21.75 -2.38 -9.50
C LEU A 69 -21.76 -1.87 -8.06
N HIS A 70 -21.75 -2.77 -7.08
CA HIS A 70 -21.94 -2.45 -5.66
C HIS A 70 -20.65 -2.50 -4.81
N HIS A 71 -19.47 -2.61 -5.43
CA HIS A 71 -18.21 -2.52 -4.71
C HIS A 71 -18.13 -1.16 -3.99
N PRO A 72 -17.61 -1.10 -2.75
CA PRO A 72 -17.47 0.16 -2.01
C PRO A 72 -16.64 1.21 -2.77
N ASP A 73 -15.71 0.77 -3.61
CA ASP A 73 -14.85 1.64 -4.44
C ASP A 73 -15.40 1.86 -5.86
N SER A 74 -16.57 1.29 -6.20
CA SER A 74 -17.16 1.44 -7.53
C SER A 74 -17.69 2.86 -7.75
N HIS A 75 -17.54 3.35 -8.98
CA HIS A 75 -18.05 4.66 -9.39
C HIS A 75 -19.58 4.76 -9.20
N PHE A 76 -20.32 3.67 -9.36
CA PHE A 76 -21.78 3.62 -9.24
C PHE A 76 -22.31 3.79 -7.81
N CYS A 77 -21.44 3.69 -6.81
CA CYS A 77 -21.82 3.77 -5.40
C CYS A 77 -21.35 5.05 -4.70
N ARG A 78 -20.68 5.97 -5.42
CA ARG A 78 -20.15 7.21 -4.85
C ARG A 78 -21.21 8.10 -4.21
N ASP A 79 -22.42 8.09 -4.76
CA ASP A 79 -23.56 8.89 -4.28
C ASP A 79 -24.19 8.31 -2.99
N LEU A 80 -23.85 7.08 -2.61
CA LEU A 80 -24.35 6.44 -1.40
C LEU A 80 -23.44 6.76 -0.20
N THR A 81 -23.99 6.69 1.01
CA THR A 81 -23.17 6.79 2.23
C THR A 81 -22.21 5.59 2.34
N PRO A 82 -21.02 5.75 2.95
CA PRO A 82 -20.08 4.64 3.13
C PRO A 82 -20.71 3.41 3.83
N ALA A 83 -21.56 3.66 4.82
CA ALA A 83 -22.29 2.62 5.55
C ALA A 83 -23.23 1.82 4.64
N GLU A 84 -23.99 2.50 3.77
CA GLU A 84 -24.94 1.85 2.87
C GLU A 84 -24.22 1.08 1.75
N ARG A 85 -23.10 1.59 1.23
CA ARG A 85 -22.23 0.85 0.30
C ARG A 85 -21.79 -0.47 0.89
N HIS A 86 -21.23 -0.42 2.10
CA HIS A 86 -20.71 -1.59 2.79
C HIS A 86 -21.83 -2.58 3.11
N ARG A 87 -22.99 -2.09 3.55
CA ARG A 87 -24.19 -2.91 3.81
C ARG A 87 -24.64 -3.67 2.56
N ARG A 88 -24.75 -2.99 1.41
CA ARG A 88 -25.16 -3.64 0.14
C ARG A 88 -24.17 -4.71 -0.30
N PHE A 89 -22.88 -4.40 -0.22
CA PHE A 89 -21.83 -5.36 -0.55
C PHE A 89 -21.88 -6.60 0.35
N GLN A 90 -22.00 -6.42 1.67
CA GLN A 90 -22.16 -7.52 2.62
C GLN A 90 -23.39 -8.38 2.29
N MET A 91 -24.53 -7.76 1.95
CA MET A 91 -25.75 -8.49 1.61
C MET A 91 -25.57 -9.34 0.35
N ILE A 92 -24.92 -8.81 -0.69
CA ILE A 92 -24.62 -9.55 -1.94
C ILE A 92 -23.71 -10.75 -1.65
N SER A 93 -22.62 -10.57 -0.88
CA SER A 93 -21.72 -11.65 -0.50
C SER A 93 -22.45 -12.73 0.32
N SER A 94 -23.24 -12.32 1.31
CA SER A 94 -24.00 -13.27 2.15
C SER A 94 -25.03 -14.07 1.34
N ALA A 95 -25.67 -13.44 0.36
CA ALA A 95 -26.64 -14.11 -0.51
C ALA A 95 -25.96 -15.10 -1.46
N TYR A 96 -24.78 -14.77 -1.99
CA TYR A 96 -23.97 -15.70 -2.77
C TYR A 96 -23.61 -16.95 -1.96
N ASP A 97 -23.15 -16.77 -0.72
CA ASP A 97 -22.78 -17.89 0.15
C ASP A 97 -23.97 -18.81 0.41
N VAL A 98 -25.15 -18.26 0.70
CA VAL A 98 -26.38 -19.06 0.91
C VAL A 98 -26.76 -19.86 -0.36
N LEU A 99 -26.69 -19.23 -1.53
CA LEU A 99 -27.06 -19.88 -2.79
C LEU A 99 -26.05 -20.95 -3.25
N ARG A 100 -24.77 -20.78 -2.90
CA ARG A 100 -23.71 -21.74 -3.18
C ARG A 100 -23.78 -22.95 -2.23
N LEU A 101 -23.88 -22.70 -0.92
CA LEU A 101 -23.82 -23.75 0.11
C LEU A 101 -25.00 -24.73 0.03
N LYS A 102 -26.18 -24.28 -0.43
CA LYS A 102 -27.40 -25.10 -0.44
C LYS A 102 -27.36 -26.27 -1.44
N ARG A 103 -26.49 -26.25 -2.45
CA ARG A 103 -26.43 -27.31 -3.49
C ARG A 103 -25.19 -28.19 -3.42
N ASP A 104 -24.09 -27.73 -2.83
CA ASP A 104 -22.80 -28.43 -2.92
C ASP A 104 -22.42 -29.24 -1.68
N ILE A 105 -23.14 -29.11 -0.55
CA ILE A 105 -22.79 -29.83 0.69
C ILE A 105 -23.59 -31.15 0.76
N PRO A 106 -22.91 -32.32 0.77
CA PRO A 106 -23.56 -33.60 1.05
C PRO A 106 -24.28 -33.56 2.40
N GLU A 107 -25.47 -34.15 2.51
CA GLU A 107 -26.29 -34.12 3.75
C GLU A 107 -25.49 -34.55 4.98
N ARG A 108 -24.58 -35.53 4.80
CA ARG A 108 -23.69 -36.05 5.84
C ARG A 108 -22.82 -34.97 6.49
N ASP A 109 -22.37 -33.99 5.71
CA ASP A 109 -21.39 -33.00 6.15
C ASP A 109 -22.05 -31.67 6.56
N ARG A 110 -23.37 -31.53 6.37
CA ARG A 110 -24.13 -30.34 6.81
C ARG A 110 -23.95 -29.98 8.28
N PRO A 111 -24.06 -30.90 9.26
CA PRO A 111 -23.91 -30.53 10.67
C PRO A 111 -22.50 -29.98 10.99
N ALA A 112 -21.46 -30.49 10.31
CA ALA A 112 -20.10 -29.97 10.48
C ALA A 112 -19.95 -28.56 9.88
N TRP A 113 -20.56 -28.30 8.72
CA TRP A 113 -20.55 -26.98 8.09
C TRP A 113 -21.37 -25.95 8.87
N GLU A 114 -22.54 -26.33 9.40
CA GLU A 114 -23.36 -25.49 10.26
C GLU A 114 -22.61 -25.09 11.54
N GLU A 115 -21.84 -26.01 12.11
CA GLU A 115 -21.00 -25.74 13.27
C GLU A 115 -19.87 -24.74 12.94
N ILE A 116 -19.21 -24.90 11.79
CA ILE A 116 -18.18 -23.96 11.31
C ILE A 116 -18.80 -22.57 11.08
N ASP A 117 -19.97 -22.50 10.46
CA ASP A 117 -20.67 -21.23 10.22
C ASP A 117 -21.12 -20.57 11.52
N ARG A 118 -21.64 -21.35 12.48
CA ARG A 118 -21.97 -20.88 13.83
C ARG A 118 -20.75 -20.26 14.52
N ARG A 119 -19.60 -20.93 14.44
CA ARG A 119 -18.32 -20.43 15.00
C ARG A 119 -17.87 -19.15 14.29
N LYS A 120 -17.94 -19.09 12.96
CA LYS A 120 -17.61 -17.89 12.19
C LYS A 120 -18.48 -16.70 12.60
N ARG A 121 -19.79 -16.89 12.76
CA ARG A 121 -20.74 -15.86 13.22
C ARG A 121 -20.44 -15.41 14.66
N ALA A 122 -20.11 -16.34 15.56
CA ALA A 122 -19.68 -16.00 16.91
C ALA A 122 -18.38 -15.19 16.92
N TYR A 123 -17.38 -15.62 16.15
CA TYR A 123 -16.10 -14.92 16.00
C TYR A 123 -16.28 -13.51 15.44
N HIS A 124 -17.09 -13.33 14.40
CA HIS A 124 -17.34 -12.01 13.82
C HIS A 124 -18.05 -11.05 14.79
N ARG A 125 -18.97 -11.56 15.63
CA ARG A 125 -19.61 -10.75 16.69
C ARG A 125 -18.60 -10.31 17.74
N HIS A 126 -17.72 -11.22 18.17
CA HIS A 126 -16.66 -10.90 19.11
C HIS A 126 -15.70 -9.86 18.54
N TYR A 127 -15.29 -10.02 17.28
CA TYR A 127 -14.35 -9.10 16.62
C TYR A 127 -14.95 -7.71 16.41
N ARG A 128 -16.20 -7.59 15.92
CA ARG A 128 -16.87 -6.29 15.83
C ARG A 128 -16.99 -5.61 17.18
N ARG A 129 -17.37 -6.35 18.23
CA ARG A 129 -17.47 -5.79 19.58
C ARG A 129 -16.12 -5.28 20.06
N ALA A 130 -15.07 -6.06 19.88
CA ALA A 130 -13.70 -5.64 20.22
C ALA A 130 -13.25 -4.42 19.41
N GLU A 131 -13.68 -4.28 18.15
CA GLU A 131 -13.40 -3.10 17.33
C GLU A 131 -14.11 -1.84 17.86
N TYR A 132 -15.38 -1.94 18.25
CA TYR A 132 -16.10 -0.84 18.91
C TYR A 132 -15.49 -0.51 20.28
N GLU A 133 -15.18 -1.52 21.10
CA GLU A 133 -14.55 -1.33 22.41
C GLU A 133 -13.16 -0.68 22.25
N ARG A 134 -12.39 -1.03 21.20
CA ARG A 134 -11.10 -0.41 20.91
C ARG A 134 -11.23 1.02 20.37
N ALA A 135 -12.24 1.29 19.55
CA ALA A 135 -12.55 2.64 19.10
C ALA A 135 -13.01 3.54 20.26
N GLU A 136 -13.78 2.99 21.19
CA GLU A 136 -14.23 3.66 22.42
C GLU A 136 -13.06 3.93 23.38
N TRP A 137 -12.16 2.95 23.58
CA TRP A 137 -10.97 3.12 24.43
C TRP A 137 -9.95 4.10 23.84
N ASN A 138 -9.86 4.21 22.51
CA ASN A 138 -8.97 5.15 21.82
C ASN A 138 -9.53 6.58 21.70
N HIS A 139 -10.75 6.85 22.19
CA HIS A 139 -11.32 8.20 22.26
C HIS A 139 -11.77 8.55 23.69
N PRO A 140 -10.85 8.75 24.65
CA PRO A 140 -11.12 9.78 25.65
C PRO A 140 -11.24 11.10 24.88
N LYS A 141 -12.28 11.91 25.13
CA LYS A 141 -12.33 13.33 24.76
C LYS A 141 -11.25 14.13 25.53
N MET A 142 -9.99 13.71 25.48
CA MET A 142 -8.89 14.61 25.84
C MET A 142 -8.71 15.52 24.64
N ASP A 143 -8.94 16.81 24.84
CA ASP A 143 -8.78 17.84 23.82
C ASP A 143 -7.45 17.64 23.09
N GLU A 144 -7.49 17.23 21.82
CA GLU A 144 -6.30 17.00 20.97
C GLU A 144 -5.33 18.20 21.01
N ARG A 145 -5.87 19.40 21.26
CA ARG A 145 -5.15 20.66 21.44
C ARG A 145 -4.18 20.66 22.63
N TRP A 146 -4.48 19.95 23.71
CA TRP A 146 -3.56 19.86 24.85
C TRP A 146 -2.37 18.95 24.50
N THR A 147 -2.64 17.80 23.88
CA THR A 147 -1.60 16.86 23.44
C THR A 147 -0.65 17.51 22.43
N ASP A 148 -1.18 18.24 21.45
CA ASP A 148 -0.36 18.99 20.48
C ASP A 148 0.55 20.03 21.16
N ARG A 149 0.03 20.75 22.17
CA ARG A 149 0.82 21.72 22.93
C ARG A 149 1.93 21.06 23.73
N VAL A 150 1.68 19.89 24.31
CA VAL A 150 2.70 19.14 25.05
C VAL A 150 3.80 18.64 24.11
N ILE A 151 3.44 18.10 22.95
CA ILE A 151 4.40 17.64 21.94
C ILE A 151 5.26 18.80 21.45
N LEU A 152 4.64 19.94 21.11
CA LEU A 152 5.36 21.15 20.71
C LEU A 152 6.30 21.67 21.80
N ALA A 153 5.82 21.76 23.05
CA ALA A 153 6.62 22.22 24.17
C ALA A 153 7.84 21.31 24.41
N PHE A 154 7.63 19.99 24.36
CA PHE A 154 8.71 19.01 24.51
C PHE A 154 9.73 19.12 23.37
N GLY A 155 9.25 19.28 22.13
CA GLY A 155 10.10 19.50 20.95
C GLY A 155 10.96 20.77 21.08
N PHE A 156 10.39 21.88 21.53
CA PHE A 156 11.13 23.12 21.76
C PHE A 156 12.17 22.99 22.87
N VAL A 157 11.82 22.34 23.99
CA VAL A 157 12.76 22.11 25.10
C VAL A 157 13.93 21.24 24.66
N ALA A 158 13.66 20.14 23.93
CA ALA A 158 14.70 19.26 23.41
C ALA A 158 15.63 19.99 22.42
N LEU A 159 15.07 20.82 21.54
CA LEU A 159 15.83 21.63 20.59
C LEU A 159 16.69 22.69 21.30
N ALA A 160 16.13 23.38 22.30
CA ALA A 160 16.87 24.34 23.10
C ALA A 160 18.01 23.67 23.87
N ALA A 161 17.76 22.52 24.52
CA ALA A 161 18.79 21.76 25.23
C ALA A 161 19.95 21.34 24.32
N GLY A 162 19.68 21.03 23.04
CA GLY A 162 20.72 20.71 22.06
C GLY A 162 21.50 21.92 21.54
N LEU A 163 20.86 23.08 21.39
CA LEU A 163 21.48 24.30 20.84
C LEU A 163 22.19 25.16 21.89
N VAL A 164 21.73 25.13 23.15
CA VAL A 164 22.30 25.91 24.25
C VAL A 164 23.80 25.66 24.44
N PRO A 165 24.32 24.41 24.42
CA PRO A 165 25.76 24.15 24.52
C PRO A 165 26.56 24.78 23.37
N VAL A 166 26.01 24.84 22.15
CA VAL A 166 26.70 25.43 20.99
C VAL A 166 26.90 26.93 21.14
N TYR A 167 25.96 27.62 21.80
CA TYR A 167 26.03 29.05 22.03
C TYR A 167 26.78 29.42 23.31
N LEU A 168 26.65 28.63 24.38
CA LEU A 168 27.30 28.90 25.66
C LEU A 168 28.78 28.48 25.68
N TYR A 169 29.16 27.45 24.92
CA TYR A 169 30.54 27.00 24.81
C TYR A 169 31.07 27.33 23.40
N PRO A 170 31.54 28.57 23.16
CA PRO A 170 32.19 28.89 21.90
C PRO A 170 33.33 27.90 21.68
N ARG A 171 33.37 27.30 20.48
CA ARG A 171 34.36 26.30 20.08
C ARG A 171 35.75 26.78 20.51
N GLN A 172 36.41 26.00 21.35
CA GLN A 172 37.84 26.16 21.60
C GLN A 172 38.54 26.19 20.23
N PRO A 173 39.46 27.14 19.97
CA PRO A 173 40.15 27.21 18.70
C PRO A 173 40.82 25.87 18.39
N ILE A 174 40.71 25.42 17.14
CA ILE A 174 41.21 24.14 16.62
C ILE A 174 42.75 24.20 16.47
N ASP A 175 43.45 24.80 17.42
CA ASP A 175 44.89 25.03 17.36
C ASP A 175 45.66 23.87 18.01
N LYS A 176 44.96 22.86 18.52
CA LYS A 176 45.54 21.66 19.13
C LYS A 176 45.02 20.43 18.42
N LEU A 177 45.57 20.17 17.23
CA LEU A 177 45.53 18.83 16.64
C LEU A 177 46.03 17.84 17.71
N PRO A 178 45.29 16.75 17.99
CA PRO A 178 45.73 15.78 18.98
C PRO A 178 47.11 15.26 18.57
N PRO A 179 48.04 15.02 19.52
CA PRO A 179 49.39 14.54 19.23
C PRO A 179 49.40 13.32 18.29
N SER A 180 48.36 12.49 18.36
CA SER A 180 48.13 11.35 17.46
C SER A 180 48.09 11.73 15.97
N ALA A 181 47.52 12.89 15.60
CA ALA A 181 47.47 13.34 14.21
C ALA A 181 48.88 13.70 13.69
N TYR A 182 49.73 14.26 14.54
CA TYR A 182 51.13 14.53 14.23
C TYR A 182 51.91 13.23 14.00
N TYR A 183 51.80 12.26 14.92
CA TYR A 183 52.47 10.95 14.80
C TYR A 183 52.04 10.18 13.55
N LEU A 184 50.77 10.29 13.13
CA LEU A 184 50.26 9.60 11.95
C LEU A 184 50.77 10.26 10.65
N PHE A 185 50.92 11.57 10.63
CA PHE A 185 51.55 12.29 9.53
C PHE A 185 53.04 11.93 9.40
N GLU A 186 53.76 11.89 10.53
CA GLU A 186 55.17 11.51 10.58
C GLU A 186 55.39 10.07 10.12
N ALA A 187 54.61 9.11 10.65
CA ALA A 187 54.67 7.71 10.23
C ALA A 187 54.40 7.52 8.72
N ARG A 188 53.47 8.29 8.14
CA ARG A 188 53.20 8.25 6.69
C ARG A 188 54.36 8.79 5.87
N ARG A 189 55.08 9.80 6.37
CA ARG A 189 56.26 10.36 5.70
C ARG A 189 57.41 9.34 5.70
N ASP A 190 57.68 8.74 6.86
CA ASP A 190 58.77 7.78 7.01
C ASP A 190 58.55 6.52 6.17
N ALA A 191 57.31 6.03 6.11
CA ALA A 191 56.96 4.88 5.26
C ALA A 191 57.25 5.12 3.77
N ARG A 192 57.07 6.36 3.27
CA ARG A 192 57.39 6.71 1.87
C ARG A 192 58.90 6.70 1.63
N LEU A 193 59.67 7.30 2.54
CA LEU A 193 61.14 7.33 2.43
C LEU A 193 61.75 5.93 2.44
N LEU A 194 61.24 5.04 3.30
CA LEU A 194 61.66 3.64 3.36
C LEU A 194 61.32 2.88 2.07
N HIS A 195 60.14 3.13 1.51
CA HIS A 195 59.74 2.51 0.25
C HIS A 195 60.64 2.96 -0.91
N GLU A 196 60.93 4.25 -1.01
CA GLU A 196 61.81 4.82 -2.03
C GLU A 196 63.27 4.32 -1.88
N ALA A 197 63.75 4.14 -0.65
CA ALA A 197 65.07 3.56 -0.40
C ALA A 197 65.12 2.09 -0.87
N ARG A 198 64.06 1.31 -0.58
CA ARG A 198 63.98 -0.09 -0.98
C ARG A 198 63.89 -0.27 -2.50
N ILE A 199 63.18 0.62 -3.20
CA ILE A 199 63.16 0.62 -4.68
C ILE A 199 64.56 0.89 -5.23
N ARG A 200 65.28 1.88 -4.69
CA ARG A 200 66.66 2.18 -5.12
C ARG A 200 67.63 1.02 -4.89
N GLU A 201 67.48 0.29 -3.79
CA GLU A 201 68.28 -0.92 -3.53
C GLU A 201 67.98 -2.03 -4.55
N LEU A 202 66.70 -2.24 -4.89
CA LEU A 202 66.30 -3.23 -5.90
C LEU A 202 66.80 -2.86 -7.30
N GLU A 203 66.75 -1.58 -7.66
CA GLU A 203 67.30 -1.06 -8.93
C GLU A 203 68.82 -1.27 -8.98
N ALA A 204 69.56 -0.92 -7.92
CA ALA A 204 71.01 -1.14 -7.85
C ALA A 204 71.37 -2.64 -7.93
N GLN A 205 70.59 -3.52 -7.29
CA GLN A 205 70.78 -4.97 -7.40
C GLN A 205 70.48 -5.48 -8.82
N ALA A 206 69.43 -4.98 -9.47
CA ALA A 206 69.09 -5.35 -10.84
C ALA A 206 70.20 -4.96 -11.83
N ASP A 207 70.80 -3.78 -11.67
CA ASP A 207 71.92 -3.32 -12.50
C ASP A 207 73.18 -4.17 -12.31
N THR A 208 73.46 -4.59 -11.06
CA THR A 208 74.60 -5.49 -10.79
C THR A 208 74.37 -6.96 -11.18
N GLY A 209 73.11 -7.39 -11.26
CA GLY A 209 72.70 -8.76 -11.59
C GLY A 209 72.63 -9.07 -13.08
N PHE A 210 72.71 -8.06 -13.96
CA PHE A 210 72.65 -8.21 -15.41
C PHE A 210 74.05 -8.05 -16.06
N GLY A 211 74.98 -8.92 -15.66
CA GLY A 211 76.24 -9.11 -16.39
C GLY A 211 76.02 -9.99 -17.65
N PRO A 212 76.58 -9.65 -18.83
CA PRO A 212 76.39 -10.41 -20.07
C PRO A 212 77.21 -11.71 -20.03
N GLY A 213 76.66 -12.76 -19.43
CA GLY A 213 77.36 -14.02 -19.19
C GLY A 213 76.68 -15.24 -19.81
N SER A 214 77.26 -15.71 -20.92
CA SER A 214 77.16 -17.07 -21.47
C SER A 214 75.78 -17.62 -21.85
N ARG A 215 75.35 -17.29 -23.07
CA ARG A 215 74.59 -18.23 -23.92
C ARG A 215 75.59 -18.84 -24.92
N THR A 216 76.33 -19.87 -24.49
CA THR A 216 77.09 -20.72 -25.41
C THR A 216 76.28 -21.98 -25.72
N LYS A 217 76.28 -22.29 -27.02
CA LYS A 217 75.67 -23.45 -27.68
C LYS A 217 76.30 -24.76 -27.22
#